data_AF-A0A3N1R323-F1
#
_entry.id   AF-A0A3N1R323-F1
#
_cell.length_a   1.000
_cell.length_b   1.000
_cell.length_c   1.000
_cell.angle_alpha   90.00
_cell.angle_beta   90.00
_cell.angle_gamma   90.00
#
_symmetry.space_group_name_H-M   'P 1'
#
loop_
_entity.id
_entity.type
_entity.pdbx_description
1 polymer ?
#
loop_
_entity_poly.entity_id
_entity_poly.type
_entity_poly.pdbx_seq_one_letter_code
_entity_poly.pdbx_strand_id
1 'polypeptide(L)'
;MRQQAYGYAAVTLFCLGIAPVALAELKPISEETMGEVTGQAFMQIENIQDIPGNPHEFTRMTLTMDVETRMNVDDVQAGELDGGVDFAAQHVALGHIARNDGQQFNGRTYSAGDTVHFEAFKPYIELAEDPAEGKLSGFRMGFGQARGSVSSLTSSFSGDIGLKLVDGSGQEFDATLFDENTQATNYRASYIGIDDGTADCASGTNCAPLTHLQSLYVGEAGADGVTDFTNDFFIGFQREGVEWQSPDGANVINAGKGVFINLPTSMKVDMSQLISQGVDRLQTHRDDMGTQLF
;
A
#
# COMPACT_ATOMS: atom_id res chain seq x y z
N MET A 1 -90.31 -19.26 -1.24
CA MET A 1 -88.90 -18.93 -1.53
C MET A 1 -88.61 -17.51 -1.07
N ARG A 2 -88.44 -17.31 0.25
CA ARG A 2 -88.10 -16.03 0.88
C ARG A 2 -87.51 -16.30 2.27
N GLN A 3 -86.46 -17.12 2.31
CA GLN A 3 -85.69 -17.47 3.52
C GLN A 3 -84.20 -17.76 3.17
N GLN A 4 -83.78 -17.38 1.96
CA GLN A 4 -82.38 -17.19 1.59
C GLN A 4 -81.92 -15.83 2.15
N ALA A 5 -80.92 -15.81 3.03
CA ALA A 5 -79.93 -14.72 3.19
C ALA A 5 -79.16 -14.79 4.54
N TYR A 6 -79.74 -15.35 5.60
CA TYR A 6 -79.18 -15.19 6.95
C TYR A 6 -78.10 -16.21 7.35
N GLY A 7 -78.02 -17.37 6.69
CA GLY A 7 -77.07 -18.43 7.06
C GLY A 7 -75.62 -18.16 6.64
N TYR A 8 -75.39 -17.46 5.53
CA TYR A 8 -74.03 -17.19 5.03
C TYR A 8 -73.41 -15.90 5.57
N ALA A 9 -74.22 -14.99 6.13
CA ALA A 9 -73.73 -13.77 6.78
C ALA A 9 -73.12 -14.06 8.17
N ALA A 10 -73.58 -15.12 8.86
CA ALA A 10 -73.06 -15.47 10.19
C ALA A 10 -71.64 -16.07 10.13
N VAL A 11 -71.30 -16.81 9.07
CA VAL A 11 -69.97 -17.43 8.92
C VAL A 11 -68.92 -16.42 8.45
N THR A 12 -69.30 -15.40 7.70
CA THR A 12 -68.39 -14.32 7.30
C THR A 12 -68.09 -13.33 8.43
N LEU A 13 -69.01 -13.14 9.38
CA LEU A 13 -68.76 -12.27 10.54
C LEU A 13 -67.84 -12.90 11.59
N PHE A 14 -67.73 -14.22 11.64
CA PHE A 14 -66.87 -14.92 12.61
C PHE A 14 -65.39 -14.94 12.20
N CYS A 15 -65.08 -14.76 10.92
CA CYS A 15 -63.70 -14.74 10.40
C CYS A 15 -63.02 -13.35 10.43
N LEU A 16 -63.73 -12.28 10.82
CA LEU A 16 -63.20 -10.91 10.91
C LEU A 16 -62.78 -10.50 12.33
N GLY A 17 -62.92 -11.39 13.33
CA GLY A 17 -62.66 -11.08 14.74
C GLY A 17 -61.24 -11.35 15.23
N ILE A 18 -60.33 -11.84 14.38
CA ILE A 18 -58.94 -12.13 14.76
C ILE A 18 -58.00 -11.36 13.82
N ALA A 19 -58.07 -10.04 13.86
CA ALA A 19 -56.92 -9.24 13.48
C ALA A 19 -55.92 -9.34 14.65
N PRO A 20 -54.70 -9.88 14.47
CA PRO A 20 -53.66 -9.62 15.45
C PRO A 20 -53.51 -8.10 15.49
N VAL A 21 -53.82 -7.51 16.65
CA VAL A 21 -53.41 -6.15 16.93
C VAL A 21 -51.89 -6.23 16.93
N ALA A 22 -51.27 -5.83 15.82
CA ALA A 22 -49.84 -5.59 15.79
C ALA A 22 -49.61 -4.39 16.70
N LEU A 23 -49.47 -4.65 18.00
CA LEU A 23 -48.83 -3.74 18.93
C LEU A 23 -47.37 -3.69 18.51
N ALA A 24 -47.09 -2.92 17.46
CA ALA A 24 -45.76 -2.43 17.19
C ALA A 24 -45.43 -1.38 18.25
N GLU A 25 -45.22 -1.83 19.49
CA GLU A 25 -44.45 -1.05 20.42
C GLU A 25 -43.02 -1.01 19.85
N LEU A 26 -42.58 0.18 19.48
CA LEU A 26 -41.17 0.48 19.26
C LEU A 26 -40.46 0.27 20.59
N LYS A 27 -40.10 -0.98 20.91
CA LYS A 27 -39.23 -1.27 22.03
C LYS A 27 -37.83 -0.81 21.61
N PRO A 28 -37.27 0.25 22.20
CA PRO A 28 -35.89 0.61 21.92
C PRO A 28 -35.01 -0.60 22.25
N ILE A 29 -34.09 -0.91 21.34
CA ILE A 29 -33.11 -1.99 21.52
C ILE A 29 -32.34 -1.72 22.83
N SER A 30 -32.23 -2.73 23.70
CA SER A 30 -31.45 -2.59 24.94
C SER A 30 -29.96 -2.52 24.59
N GLU A 31 -29.16 -1.83 25.39
CA GLU A 31 -27.70 -1.77 25.21
C GLU A 31 -27.04 -3.16 25.13
N GLU A 32 -27.61 -4.16 25.82
CA GLU A 32 -27.17 -5.56 25.75
C GLU A 32 -27.36 -6.16 24.35
N THR A 33 -28.50 -5.91 23.69
CA THR A 33 -28.73 -6.35 22.30
C THR A 33 -28.03 -5.44 21.29
N MET A 34 -27.77 -4.18 21.64
CA MET A 34 -26.93 -3.27 20.85
C MET A 34 -25.45 -3.69 20.88
N GLY A 35 -25.00 -4.37 21.92
CA GLY A 35 -23.69 -5.03 21.99
C GLY A 35 -23.59 -6.29 21.13
N GLU A 36 -24.70 -7.01 20.91
CA GLU A 36 -24.74 -8.15 19.99
C GLU A 36 -24.81 -7.74 18.51
N VAL A 37 -25.36 -6.55 18.20
CA VAL A 37 -25.28 -5.94 16.86
C VAL A 37 -23.98 -5.13 16.73
N THR A 38 -22.84 -5.80 16.94
CA THR A 38 -21.53 -5.27 16.55
C THR A 38 -21.30 -5.61 15.07
N GLY A 39 -22.05 -4.94 14.19
CA GLY A 39 -21.84 -5.05 12.74
C GLY A 39 -20.49 -4.44 12.38
N GLN A 40 -19.59 -5.26 11.81
CA GLN A 40 -18.28 -4.93 11.22
C GLN A 40 -17.86 -3.47 11.43
N ALA A 41 -17.04 -3.21 12.46
CA ALA A 41 -16.54 -1.88 12.72
C ALA A 41 -15.86 -1.33 11.45
N PHE A 42 -16.39 -0.22 10.93
CA PHE A 42 -15.84 0.47 9.78
C PHE A 42 -14.37 0.88 10.02
N MET A 43 -14.02 1.10 11.30
CA MET A 43 -12.67 1.38 11.77
C MET A 43 -12.35 0.49 12.97
N GLN A 44 -11.21 -0.17 12.94
CA GLN A 44 -10.58 -0.89 14.04
C GLN A 44 -9.49 -0.01 14.64
N ILE A 45 -9.43 0.07 15.97
CA ILE A 45 -8.34 0.72 16.70
C ILE A 45 -7.70 -0.35 17.58
N GLU A 46 -6.39 -0.53 17.43
CA GLU A 46 -5.62 -1.49 18.22
C GLU A 46 -4.40 -0.82 18.84
N ASN A 47 -4.13 -1.15 20.11
CA ASN A 47 -2.89 -0.78 20.77
C ASN A 47 -1.95 -1.98 20.65
N ILE A 48 -0.85 -1.78 19.95
CA ILE A 48 0.20 -2.78 19.80
C ILE A 48 1.25 -2.43 20.85
N GLN A 49 1.12 -3.08 21.99
CA GLN A 49 2.06 -3.00 23.10
C GLN A 49 2.92 -4.27 23.09
N ASP A 50 4.07 -4.23 23.75
CA ASP A 50 4.94 -5.40 23.98
C ASP A 50 5.61 -6.02 22.75
N ILE A 51 6.02 -5.22 21.75
CA ILE A 51 7.01 -5.70 20.77
C ILE A 51 8.35 -5.86 21.51
N PRO A 52 8.89 -7.08 21.69
CA PRO A 52 10.05 -7.30 22.55
C PRO A 52 11.27 -6.51 22.07
N GLY A 53 11.79 -5.62 22.92
CA GLY A 53 12.95 -4.78 22.61
C GLY A 53 12.64 -3.45 21.94
N ASN A 54 11.38 -3.20 21.55
CA ASN A 54 10.95 -1.94 20.95
C ASN A 54 10.72 -0.88 22.05
N PRO A 55 11.30 0.33 21.92
CA PRO A 55 11.12 1.38 22.93
C PRO A 55 9.77 2.12 22.82
N HIS A 56 8.97 1.91 21.77
CA HIS A 56 7.74 2.66 21.51
C HIS A 56 6.46 1.84 21.81
N GLU A 57 5.38 2.56 22.14
CA GLU A 57 4.01 2.03 22.13
C GLU A 57 3.29 2.46 20.86
N PHE A 58 2.52 1.56 20.25
CA PHE A 58 1.89 1.81 18.97
C PHE A 58 0.36 1.81 19.05
N THR A 59 -0.26 2.75 18.34
CA THR A 59 -1.72 2.77 18.13
C THR A 59 -1.99 2.72 16.63
N ARG A 60 -2.63 1.65 16.15
CA ARG A 60 -3.06 1.53 14.75
C ARG A 60 -4.56 1.74 14.62
N MET A 61 -4.93 2.59 13.68
CA MET A 61 -6.30 2.87 13.26
C MET A 61 -6.47 2.34 11.82
N THR A 62 -7.18 1.24 11.66
CA THR A 62 -7.37 0.54 10.38
C THR A 62 -8.81 0.66 9.91
N LEU A 63 -9.03 1.05 8.66
CA LEU A 63 -10.36 1.06 8.05
C LEU A 63 -10.66 -0.29 7.40
N THR A 64 -11.84 -0.87 7.63
CA THR A 64 -12.26 -2.11 6.96
C THR A 64 -12.77 -1.80 5.55
N MET A 65 -11.87 -1.43 4.64
CA MET A 65 -12.21 -1.07 3.26
C MET A 65 -11.17 -1.55 2.24
N ASP A 66 -11.66 -1.72 1.02
CA ASP A 66 -10.90 -2.10 -0.17
C ASP A 66 -10.74 -0.86 -1.05
N VAL A 67 -9.53 -0.64 -1.55
CA VAL A 67 -9.12 0.53 -2.32
C VAL A 67 -8.55 0.06 -3.66
N GLU A 68 -9.23 0.40 -4.74
CA GLU A 68 -8.69 0.31 -6.10
C GLU A 68 -8.51 1.73 -6.63
N THR A 69 -7.27 2.14 -6.85
CA THR A 69 -6.98 3.54 -7.20
C THR A 69 -6.03 3.67 -8.37
N ARG A 70 -6.15 4.80 -9.07
CA ARG A 70 -5.13 5.32 -9.96
C ARG A 70 -4.88 6.78 -9.59
N MET A 71 -3.66 7.09 -9.21
CA MET A 71 -3.25 8.43 -8.75
C MET A 71 -2.09 8.92 -9.60
N ASN A 72 -2.03 10.22 -9.85
CA ASN A 72 -0.88 10.88 -10.46
C ASN A 72 -0.58 12.17 -9.68
N VAL A 73 0.70 12.42 -9.43
CA VAL A 73 1.24 13.59 -8.75
C VAL A 73 2.41 14.11 -9.57
N ASP A 74 2.40 15.39 -9.93
CA ASP A 74 3.43 15.97 -10.80
C ASP A 74 4.77 16.13 -10.08
N ASP A 75 4.76 16.66 -8.86
CA ASP A 75 5.96 16.86 -8.03
C ASP A 75 5.61 16.55 -6.57
N VAL A 76 6.49 15.82 -5.89
CA VAL A 76 6.39 15.59 -4.45
C VAL A 76 7.77 15.72 -3.81
N GLN A 77 7.81 16.52 -2.75
CA GLN A 77 8.98 16.68 -1.89
C GLN A 77 8.50 16.58 -0.44
N ALA A 78 9.16 15.72 0.34
CA ALA A 78 8.85 15.50 1.75
C ALA A 78 10.14 15.35 2.56
N GLY A 79 10.14 15.89 3.79
CA GLY A 79 11.31 15.85 4.67
C GLY A 79 12.43 16.79 4.23
N GLU A 80 12.09 17.98 3.73
CA GLU A 80 13.10 19.02 3.43
C GLU A 80 13.67 19.59 4.72
N LEU A 81 14.90 19.20 5.05
CA LEU A 81 15.63 19.59 6.25
C LEU A 81 17.12 19.67 5.95
N ASP A 82 17.80 20.67 6.54
CA ASP A 82 19.25 20.86 6.46
C ASP A 82 19.81 20.90 5.02
N GLY A 83 19.01 21.42 4.08
CA GLY A 83 19.40 21.58 2.68
C GLY A 83 19.30 20.32 1.82
N GLY A 84 18.70 19.24 2.33
CA GLY A 84 18.34 18.06 1.54
C GLY A 84 16.89 17.64 1.77
N VAL A 85 16.40 16.72 0.95
CA VAL A 85 15.01 16.25 0.94
C VAL A 85 15.00 14.74 1.12
N ASP A 86 14.26 14.22 2.09
CA ASP A 86 14.20 12.78 2.38
C ASP A 86 13.54 11.98 1.25
N PHE A 87 12.49 12.53 0.63
CA PHE A 87 11.87 11.96 -0.56
C PHE A 87 11.56 13.06 -1.57
N ALA A 88 12.15 12.95 -2.76
CA ALA A 88 11.92 13.84 -3.88
C ALA A 88 11.69 13.02 -5.14
N ALA A 89 10.51 13.19 -5.74
CA ALA A 89 10.15 12.50 -6.96
C ALA A 89 9.21 13.32 -7.83
N GLN A 90 9.33 13.13 -9.13
CA GLN A 90 8.44 13.72 -10.14
C GLN A 90 7.58 12.64 -10.78
N HIS A 91 6.40 13.05 -11.26
CA HIS A 91 5.47 12.20 -12.00
C HIS A 91 5.16 10.89 -11.26
N VAL A 92 4.93 10.98 -9.95
CA VAL A 92 4.56 9.84 -9.13
C VAL A 92 3.18 9.35 -9.54
N ALA A 93 3.05 8.04 -9.76
CA ALA A 93 1.80 7.42 -10.11
C ALA A 93 1.60 6.11 -9.36
N LEU A 94 0.35 5.87 -8.97
CA LEU A 94 -0.12 4.57 -8.51
C LEU A 94 -1.08 4.02 -9.56
N GLY A 95 -0.89 2.76 -9.93
CA GLY A 95 -1.62 2.15 -11.05
C GLY A 95 -1.17 2.69 -12.41
N HIS A 96 -1.61 2.04 -13.48
CA HIS A 96 -1.23 2.38 -14.85
C HIS A 96 -2.33 2.00 -15.85
N ILE A 97 -2.06 2.22 -17.12
CA ILE A 97 -2.89 1.84 -18.26
C ILE A 97 -2.13 0.78 -19.05
N ALA A 98 -2.79 -0.32 -19.38
CA ALA A 98 -2.22 -1.33 -20.25
C ALA A 98 -2.00 -0.70 -21.64
N ARG A 99 -0.76 -0.74 -22.13
CA ARG A 99 -0.39 -0.13 -23.42
C ARG A 99 -0.79 -1.02 -24.59
N ASN A 100 -0.72 -2.34 -24.40
CA ASN A 100 -0.93 -3.32 -25.46
C ASN A 100 -1.99 -4.35 -25.05
N ASP A 101 -2.68 -4.91 -26.05
CA ASP A 101 -3.58 -6.04 -25.84
C ASP A 101 -2.82 -7.27 -25.35
N GLY A 102 -3.42 -8.00 -24.42
CA GLY A 102 -2.89 -9.28 -23.94
C GLY A 102 -1.86 -9.17 -22.81
N GLN A 103 -1.55 -7.96 -22.32
CA GLN A 103 -0.67 -7.79 -21.17
C GLN A 103 -1.29 -8.42 -19.91
N GLN A 104 -0.46 -9.05 -19.09
CA GLN A 104 -0.89 -9.68 -17.86
C GLN A 104 -0.35 -8.93 -16.65
N PHE A 105 -1.26 -8.52 -15.76
CA PHE A 105 -0.94 -7.92 -14.47
C PHE A 105 -1.85 -8.54 -13.42
N ASN A 106 -1.31 -8.83 -12.23
CA ASN A 106 -2.08 -9.35 -11.10
C ASN A 106 -2.92 -10.61 -11.45
N GLY A 107 -2.41 -11.45 -12.37
CA GLY A 107 -3.08 -12.67 -12.84
C GLY A 107 -4.25 -12.44 -13.80
N ARG A 108 -4.46 -11.21 -14.28
CA ARG A 108 -5.52 -10.83 -15.23
C ARG A 108 -4.91 -10.36 -16.55
N THR A 109 -5.57 -10.70 -17.66
CA THR A 109 -5.23 -10.17 -18.99
C THR A 109 -6.00 -8.88 -19.26
N TYR A 110 -5.30 -7.86 -19.73
CA TYR A 110 -5.83 -6.53 -20.05
C TYR A 110 -5.76 -6.25 -21.56
N SER A 111 -6.69 -5.45 -22.04
CA SER A 111 -6.68 -4.87 -23.38
C SER A 111 -5.97 -3.51 -23.37
N ALA A 112 -5.49 -3.06 -24.52
CA ALA A 112 -4.91 -1.74 -24.65
C ALA A 112 -5.91 -0.65 -24.22
N GLY A 113 -5.46 0.27 -23.36
CA GLY A 113 -6.27 1.33 -22.78
C GLY A 113 -7.00 0.96 -21.49
N ASP A 114 -6.97 -0.31 -21.07
CA ASP A 114 -7.57 -0.71 -19.80
C ASP A 114 -6.79 -0.15 -18.61
N THR A 115 -7.51 0.24 -17.57
CA THR A 115 -6.90 0.70 -16.31
C THR A 115 -6.51 -0.49 -15.45
N VAL A 116 -5.25 -0.51 -15.04
CA VAL A 116 -4.69 -1.44 -14.05
C VAL A 116 -4.55 -0.68 -12.74
N HIS A 117 -5.43 -0.95 -11.80
CA HIS A 117 -5.47 -0.25 -10.51
C HIS A 117 -4.33 -0.69 -9.59
N PHE A 118 -3.89 0.23 -8.73
CA PHE A 118 -3.22 -0.15 -7.50
C PHE A 118 -4.29 -0.67 -6.53
N GLU A 119 -4.14 -1.91 -6.10
CA GLU A 119 -5.08 -2.61 -5.23
C GLU A 119 -4.54 -2.60 -3.80
N ALA A 120 -5.32 -2.10 -2.86
CA ALA A 120 -4.92 -2.02 -1.47
C ALA A 120 -6.09 -2.30 -0.54
N PHE A 121 -5.83 -3.00 0.56
CA PHE A 121 -6.85 -3.39 1.52
C PHE A 121 -6.46 -2.93 2.90
N LYS A 122 -7.48 -2.56 3.68
CA LYS A 122 -7.33 -2.15 5.07
C LYS A 122 -6.33 -1.00 5.24
N PRO A 123 -6.59 0.19 4.66
CA PRO A 123 -5.75 1.35 4.87
C PRO A 123 -5.70 1.67 6.37
N TYR A 124 -4.52 2.02 6.86
CA TYR A 124 -4.31 2.35 8.26
C TYR A 124 -3.44 3.59 8.45
N ILE A 125 -3.61 4.23 9.61
CA ILE A 125 -2.66 5.16 10.19
C ILE A 125 -2.17 4.54 11.50
N GLU A 126 -0.87 4.53 11.72
CA GLU A 126 -0.26 4.00 12.92
C GLU A 126 0.64 5.05 13.57
N LEU A 127 0.45 5.25 14.86
CA LEU A 127 1.19 6.20 15.68
C LEU A 127 2.21 5.45 16.52
N ALA A 128 3.43 5.99 16.65
CA ALA A 128 4.44 5.52 17.58
C ALA A 128 4.66 6.59 18.66
N GLU A 129 4.48 6.21 19.92
CA GLU A 129 4.68 7.07 21.07
C GLU A 129 5.86 6.56 21.91
N ASP A 130 6.72 7.48 22.36
CA ASP A 130 7.70 7.21 23.41
C ASP A 130 6.98 7.23 24.76
N PRO A 131 6.82 6.08 25.45
CA PRO A 131 6.11 6.00 26.73
C PRO A 131 6.88 6.66 27.88
N ALA A 132 8.19 6.87 27.76
CA ALA A 132 8.99 7.56 28.77
C ALA A 132 8.79 9.09 28.71
N GLU A 133 8.60 9.64 27.50
CA GLU A 133 8.35 11.07 27.30
C GLU A 133 6.87 11.44 27.19
N GLY A 134 5.99 10.48 26.87
CA GLY A 134 4.59 10.73 26.53
C GLY A 134 4.43 11.59 25.28
N LYS A 135 5.28 11.34 24.26
CA LYS A 135 5.33 12.14 23.03
C LYS A 135 5.33 11.26 21.79
N LEU A 136 4.68 11.77 20.74
CA LEU A 136 4.72 11.14 19.43
C LEU A 136 6.14 11.16 18.84
N SER A 137 6.68 9.97 18.61
CA SER A 137 7.96 9.74 17.93
C SER A 137 7.79 9.73 16.41
N GLY A 138 6.63 9.28 15.93
CA GLY A 138 6.29 9.34 14.50
C GLY A 138 4.92 8.76 14.20
N PHE A 139 4.53 8.83 12.93
CA PHE A 139 3.38 8.11 12.41
C PHE A 139 3.69 7.53 11.03
N ARG A 140 3.02 6.45 10.66
CA ARG A 140 3.02 5.93 9.29
C ARG A 140 1.62 5.73 8.77
N MET A 141 1.51 5.71 7.46
CA MET A 141 0.30 5.39 6.73
C MET A 141 0.63 4.27 5.76
N GLY A 142 -0.22 3.26 5.70
CA GLY A 142 0.00 2.10 4.86
C GLY A 142 -1.29 1.33 4.63
N PHE A 143 -1.14 0.11 4.13
CA PHE A 143 -2.25 -0.79 3.91
C PHE A 143 -1.95 -2.14 4.55
N GLY A 144 -2.96 -2.79 5.09
CA GLY A 144 -2.81 -4.15 5.60
C GLY A 144 -2.35 -5.10 4.50
N GLN A 145 -2.76 -4.85 3.25
CA GLN A 145 -2.29 -5.53 2.04
C GLN A 145 -2.24 -4.54 0.87
N ALA A 146 -1.21 -4.61 0.03
CA ALA A 146 -1.10 -3.79 -1.18
C ALA A 146 -0.46 -4.57 -2.33
N ARG A 147 -0.87 -4.26 -3.56
CA ARG A 147 -0.14 -4.63 -4.78
C ARG A 147 -0.42 -3.66 -5.92
N GLY A 148 0.50 -3.59 -6.86
CA GLY A 148 0.30 -2.86 -8.11
C GLY A 148 1.49 -2.00 -8.46
N SER A 149 1.37 -1.23 -9.53
CA SER A 149 2.47 -0.42 -10.03
C SER A 149 2.63 0.90 -9.28
N VAL A 150 3.87 1.24 -8.98
CA VAL A 150 4.32 2.58 -8.57
C VAL A 150 5.29 3.09 -9.63
N SER A 151 5.02 4.24 -10.21
CA SER A 151 5.90 4.87 -11.22
C SER A 151 6.37 6.23 -10.73
N SER A 152 7.63 6.59 -10.91
CA SER A 152 8.16 7.89 -10.52
C SER A 152 9.48 8.19 -11.22
N LEU A 153 9.90 9.46 -11.22
CA LEU A 153 11.30 9.85 -11.39
C LEU A 153 11.83 10.29 -10.03
N THR A 154 12.47 9.37 -9.33
CA THR A 154 12.97 9.62 -7.96
C THR A 154 14.38 10.17 -8.00
N SER A 155 14.60 11.34 -7.41
CA SER A 155 15.92 11.97 -7.28
C SER A 155 16.51 11.86 -5.88
N SER A 156 15.67 11.68 -4.85
CA SER A 156 16.10 11.36 -3.50
C SER A 156 15.11 10.42 -2.82
N PHE A 157 15.62 9.41 -2.13
CA PHE A 157 14.82 8.38 -1.48
C PHE A 157 15.39 7.97 -0.12
N SER A 158 14.59 8.13 0.92
CA SER A 158 14.82 7.57 2.25
C SER A 158 13.84 6.43 2.48
N GLY A 159 14.33 5.23 2.76
CA GLY A 159 13.49 4.04 2.80
C GLY A 159 14.19 2.77 2.36
N ASP A 160 13.38 1.74 2.15
CA ASP A 160 13.80 0.46 1.61
C ASP A 160 13.07 0.18 0.29
N ILE A 161 13.80 -0.37 -0.69
CA ILE A 161 13.23 -0.88 -1.95
C ILE A 161 13.57 -2.36 -2.04
N GLY A 162 12.55 -3.21 -1.97
CA GLY A 162 12.70 -4.67 -2.04
C GLY A 162 12.96 -5.16 -3.46
N LEU A 163 13.98 -4.66 -4.16
CA LEU A 163 14.33 -5.05 -5.52
C LEU A 163 15.46 -6.09 -5.51
N LYS A 164 15.41 -7.05 -6.41
CA LYS A 164 16.55 -7.93 -6.70
C LYS A 164 17.23 -7.53 -8.00
N LEU A 165 18.56 -7.52 -7.97
CA LEU A 165 19.40 -7.23 -9.13
C LEU A 165 20.13 -8.49 -9.57
N VAL A 166 20.19 -8.71 -10.88
CA VAL A 166 20.86 -9.86 -11.48
C VAL A 166 22.11 -9.36 -12.21
N ASP A 167 23.28 -9.91 -11.86
CA ASP A 167 24.52 -9.56 -12.54
C ASP A 167 24.68 -10.26 -13.90
N GLY A 168 25.75 -9.92 -14.64
CA GLY A 168 26.02 -10.52 -15.94
C GLY A 168 26.36 -12.03 -15.91
N SER A 169 26.55 -12.61 -14.72
CA SER A 169 26.75 -14.05 -14.52
C SER A 169 25.46 -14.80 -14.18
N GLY A 170 24.37 -14.06 -13.93
CA GLY A 170 23.08 -14.60 -13.49
C GLY A 170 22.94 -14.73 -11.97
N GLN A 171 23.86 -14.18 -11.18
CA GLN A 171 23.76 -14.17 -9.73
C GLN A 171 22.80 -13.07 -9.27
N GLU A 172 21.92 -13.41 -8.32
CA GLU A 172 20.95 -12.48 -7.72
C GLU A 172 21.53 -11.84 -6.45
N PHE A 173 21.30 -10.53 -6.32
CA PHE A 173 21.65 -9.71 -5.17
C PHE A 173 20.42 -8.94 -4.70
N ASP A 174 20.30 -8.71 -3.40
CA ASP A 174 19.39 -7.69 -2.90
C ASP A 174 19.94 -6.32 -3.28
N ALA A 175 19.07 -5.45 -3.80
CA ALA A 175 19.48 -4.13 -4.21
C ALA A 175 19.86 -3.28 -3.01
N THR A 176 20.98 -2.57 -3.12
CA THR A 176 21.46 -1.62 -2.13
C THR A 176 21.23 -0.20 -2.65
N LEU A 177 20.70 0.65 -1.79
CA LEU A 177 20.59 2.08 -2.03
C LEU A 177 21.92 2.78 -1.71
N PHE A 178 22.33 3.74 -2.53
CA PHE A 178 23.59 4.46 -2.39
C PHE A 178 23.40 5.98 -2.46
N ASP A 179 24.26 6.70 -1.73
CA ASP A 179 24.42 8.13 -1.87
C ASP A 179 25.27 8.50 -3.11
N GLU A 180 25.49 9.79 -3.32
CA GLU A 180 26.31 10.33 -4.40
C GLU A 180 27.80 9.89 -4.36
N ASN A 181 28.28 9.42 -3.20
CA ASN A 181 29.64 8.97 -2.97
C ASN A 181 29.76 7.44 -2.98
N THR A 182 28.74 6.73 -3.49
CA THR A 182 28.69 5.26 -3.53
C THR A 182 28.77 4.64 -2.13
N GLN A 183 28.28 5.32 -1.09
CA GLN A 183 28.13 4.74 0.24
C GLN A 183 26.73 4.17 0.40
N ALA A 184 26.65 2.92 0.87
CA ALA A 184 25.38 2.27 1.15
C ALA A 184 24.59 3.08 2.21
N THR A 185 23.34 3.41 1.90
CA THR A 185 22.49 4.24 2.76
C THR A 185 21.02 3.94 2.49
N ASN A 186 20.17 4.07 3.50
CA ASN A 186 18.71 4.12 3.35
C ASN A 186 18.16 5.53 3.61
N TYR A 187 19.03 6.54 3.61
CA TYR A 187 18.70 7.94 3.86
C TYR A 187 19.18 8.80 2.69
N ARG A 188 18.24 9.48 2.02
CA ARG A 188 18.46 10.39 0.90
C ARG A 188 19.31 9.78 -0.22
N ALA A 189 19.12 8.50 -0.49
CA ALA A 189 19.78 7.81 -1.59
C ALA A 189 19.41 8.43 -2.93
N SER A 190 20.36 8.46 -3.86
CA SER A 190 20.16 8.92 -5.23
C SER A 190 20.49 7.84 -6.27
N TYR A 191 21.06 6.71 -5.82
CA TYR A 191 21.45 5.58 -6.64
C TYR A 191 20.94 4.26 -6.04
N ILE A 192 20.88 3.22 -6.87
CA ILE A 192 20.58 1.85 -6.48
C ILE A 192 21.47 0.89 -7.26
N GLY A 193 21.91 -0.20 -6.64
CA GLY A 193 22.87 -1.13 -7.25
C GLY A 193 23.20 -2.35 -6.41
N ILE A 194 24.29 -3.03 -6.79
CA ILE A 194 24.82 -4.21 -6.12
C ILE A 194 26.00 -3.79 -5.24
N ASP A 195 25.92 -4.07 -3.94
CA ASP A 195 27.02 -3.84 -2.99
C ASP A 195 27.92 -5.08 -2.85
N ASP A 196 28.73 -5.35 -3.87
CA ASP A 196 29.74 -6.43 -3.87
C ASP A 196 31.17 -5.93 -3.62
N GLY A 197 31.30 -4.65 -3.21
CA GLY A 197 32.58 -3.95 -3.06
C GLY A 197 33.19 -3.43 -4.36
N THR A 198 32.51 -3.56 -5.51
CA THR A 198 32.96 -3.04 -6.80
C THR A 198 32.11 -1.91 -7.37
N ALA A 199 31.04 -1.52 -6.68
CA ALA A 199 30.17 -0.42 -7.07
C ALA A 199 30.94 0.90 -7.22
N ASP A 200 30.68 1.61 -8.32
CA ASP A 200 31.13 2.98 -8.57
C ASP A 200 30.03 3.73 -9.33
N CYS A 201 29.23 4.51 -8.59
CA CYS A 201 28.06 5.18 -9.14
C CYS A 201 28.39 6.40 -9.98
N ALA A 202 29.60 6.97 -9.83
CA ALA A 202 30.08 8.02 -10.71
C ALA A 202 30.41 7.47 -12.11
N SER A 203 30.89 6.23 -12.18
CA SER A 203 31.22 5.54 -13.43
C SER A 203 30.09 4.66 -13.98
N GLY A 204 28.98 4.48 -13.23
CA GLY A 204 27.89 3.58 -13.59
C GLY A 204 28.24 2.10 -13.49
N THR A 205 29.19 1.74 -12.62
CA THR A 205 29.58 0.35 -12.38
C THR A 205 28.74 -0.22 -11.25
N ASN A 206 27.97 -1.28 -11.51
CA ASN A 206 27.11 -1.96 -10.53
C ASN A 206 26.12 -1.08 -9.77
N CYS A 207 25.88 0.15 -10.19
CA CYS A 207 24.79 0.99 -9.72
C CYS A 207 24.32 1.95 -10.81
N ALA A 208 23.08 2.40 -10.69
CA ALA A 208 22.44 3.36 -11.58
C ALA A 208 21.70 4.43 -10.77
N PRO A 209 21.49 5.64 -11.34
CA PRO A 209 20.66 6.64 -10.72
C PRO A 209 19.25 6.11 -10.45
N LEU A 210 18.62 6.51 -9.35
CA LEU A 210 17.24 6.13 -9.04
C LEU A 210 16.24 6.58 -10.12
N THR A 211 16.56 7.62 -10.90
CA THR A 211 15.76 8.06 -12.05
C THR A 211 15.70 7.02 -13.18
N HIS A 212 16.56 6.01 -13.18
CA HIS A 212 16.47 4.87 -14.09
C HIS A 212 15.41 3.86 -13.65
N LEU A 213 15.00 3.85 -12.39
CA LEU A 213 14.01 2.92 -11.85
C LEU A 213 12.60 3.53 -11.93
N GLN A 214 12.06 3.66 -13.15
CA GLN A 214 10.88 4.50 -13.37
C GLN A 214 9.55 3.84 -13.04
N SER A 215 9.51 2.50 -12.96
CA SER A 215 8.31 1.77 -12.56
C SER A 215 8.68 0.51 -11.78
N LEU A 216 7.94 0.30 -10.71
CA LEU A 216 8.07 -0.81 -9.79
C LEU A 216 6.71 -1.47 -9.57
N TYR A 217 6.69 -2.76 -9.29
CA TYR A 217 5.50 -3.48 -8.86
C TYR A 217 5.61 -3.78 -7.37
N VAL A 218 4.79 -3.07 -6.59
CA VAL A 218 4.62 -3.37 -5.16
C VAL A 218 3.90 -4.69 -5.02
N GLY A 219 4.40 -5.53 -4.12
CA GLY A 219 3.86 -6.85 -3.80
C GLY A 219 4.96 -7.89 -3.61
N GLU A 220 4.54 -9.13 -3.46
CA GLU A 220 5.41 -10.28 -3.20
C GLU A 220 5.39 -11.30 -4.35
N ALA A 221 6.40 -12.17 -4.40
CA ALA A 221 6.50 -13.19 -5.44
C ALA A 221 5.44 -14.27 -5.20
N GLY A 222 4.40 -14.32 -6.04
CA GLY A 222 3.41 -15.38 -5.99
C GLY A 222 3.88 -16.69 -6.63
N ALA A 223 3.21 -17.78 -6.28
CA ALA A 223 3.57 -19.15 -6.68
C ALA A 223 3.54 -19.37 -8.21
N ASP A 224 2.76 -18.56 -8.93
CA ASP A 224 2.53 -18.69 -10.38
C ASP A 224 3.24 -17.61 -11.21
N GLY A 225 4.20 -16.89 -10.62
CA GLY A 225 4.87 -15.74 -11.28
C GLY A 225 4.00 -14.47 -11.33
N VAL A 226 2.85 -14.49 -10.64
CA VAL A 226 1.98 -13.34 -10.41
C VAL A 226 2.44 -12.59 -9.16
N THR A 227 2.38 -11.27 -9.16
CA THR A 227 2.62 -10.46 -7.95
C THR A 227 1.45 -10.61 -6.97
N ASP A 228 1.73 -11.18 -5.80
CA ASP A 228 0.81 -11.30 -4.69
C ASP A 228 0.83 -10.04 -3.80
N PHE A 229 -0.14 -9.95 -2.89
CA PHE A 229 -0.22 -8.83 -1.95
C PHE A 229 0.91 -8.89 -0.93
N THR A 230 1.49 -7.73 -0.65
CA THR A 230 2.42 -7.53 0.47
C THR A 230 1.75 -6.77 1.60
N ASN A 231 2.17 -7.01 2.84
CA ASN A 231 1.68 -6.29 4.02
C ASN A 231 2.57 -5.09 4.38
N ASP A 232 3.72 -4.95 3.72
CA ASP A 232 4.80 -4.10 4.22
C ASP A 232 4.88 -2.72 3.54
N PHE A 233 4.02 -2.41 2.57
CA PHE A 233 4.01 -1.10 1.91
C PHE A 233 3.47 0.00 2.84
N PHE A 234 4.31 0.99 3.17
CA PHE A 234 3.93 2.16 3.95
C PHE A 234 4.82 3.38 3.67
N ILE A 235 4.33 4.55 4.07
CA ILE A 235 5.11 5.79 4.21
C ILE A 235 5.07 6.27 5.67
N GLY A 236 6.23 6.51 6.27
CA GLY A 236 6.44 6.93 7.64
C GLY A 236 7.02 8.34 7.73
N PHE A 237 6.64 9.04 8.80
CA PHE A 237 7.10 10.36 9.19
C PHE A 237 7.46 10.31 10.67
N GLN A 238 8.75 10.39 10.99
CA GLN A 238 9.23 10.21 12.35
C GLN A 238 10.30 11.23 12.74
N ARG A 239 10.27 11.65 14.00
CA ARG A 239 11.22 12.58 14.62
C ARG A 239 12.52 11.89 15.04
N GLU A 240 12.46 10.58 15.24
CA GLU A 240 13.56 9.71 15.64
C GLU A 240 13.43 8.33 14.97
N GLY A 241 14.35 7.41 15.25
CA GLY A 241 14.27 6.06 14.69
C GLY A 241 13.10 5.29 15.27
N VAL A 242 12.28 4.65 14.43
CA VAL A 242 11.13 3.86 14.84
C VAL A 242 11.19 2.47 14.21
N GLU A 243 11.00 1.45 15.04
CA GLU A 243 10.97 0.04 14.65
C GLU A 243 9.51 -0.35 14.36
N TRP A 244 9.09 -0.21 13.11
CA TRP A 244 7.71 -0.47 12.70
C TRP A 244 7.49 -1.96 12.44
N GLN A 245 6.55 -2.59 13.15
CA GLN A 245 6.20 -3.99 12.91
C GLN A 245 5.31 -4.13 11.67
N SER A 246 5.48 -5.15 10.83
CA SER A 246 4.54 -5.42 9.74
C SER A 246 3.09 -5.61 10.27
N PRO A 247 2.05 -5.31 9.49
CA PRO A 247 0.66 -5.52 9.90
C PRO A 247 0.32 -6.96 10.31
N ASP A 248 1.02 -7.95 9.77
CA ASP A 248 0.88 -9.37 10.13
C ASP A 248 1.74 -9.79 11.34
N GLY A 249 2.58 -8.90 11.86
CA GLY A 249 3.45 -9.14 13.01
C GLY A 249 4.76 -9.88 12.69
N ALA A 250 5.01 -10.27 11.44
CA ALA A 250 6.12 -11.12 11.04
C ALA A 250 7.49 -10.42 10.99
N ASN A 251 7.53 -9.15 10.58
CA ASN A 251 8.74 -8.39 10.31
C ASN A 251 8.81 -7.12 11.16
N VAL A 252 10.02 -6.61 11.38
CA VAL A 252 10.27 -5.29 11.98
C VAL A 252 11.13 -4.49 11.01
N ILE A 253 10.66 -3.30 10.66
CA ILE A 253 11.26 -2.40 9.66
C ILE A 253 11.79 -1.17 10.39
N ASN A 254 13.10 -0.97 10.32
CA ASN A 254 13.79 0.09 11.05
C ASN A 254 13.80 1.38 10.23
N ALA A 255 12.83 2.26 10.51
CA ALA A 255 12.77 3.56 9.86
C ALA A 255 13.62 4.58 10.60
N GLY A 256 14.59 5.19 9.91
CA GLY A 256 15.37 6.31 10.45
C GLY A 256 14.54 7.58 10.62
N LYS A 257 15.08 8.60 11.30
CA LYS A 257 14.45 9.92 11.42
C LYS A 257 14.14 10.51 10.03
N GLY A 258 13.00 11.19 9.91
CA GLY A 258 12.58 11.90 8.70
C GLY A 258 11.39 11.24 8.02
N VAL A 259 11.35 11.32 6.69
CA VAL A 259 10.44 10.53 5.85
C VAL A 259 11.08 9.19 5.53
N PHE A 260 10.30 8.12 5.58
CA PHE A 260 10.75 6.78 5.22
C PHE A 260 9.67 6.08 4.38
N ILE A 261 10.03 5.50 3.24
CA ILE A 261 9.09 4.72 2.42
C ILE A 261 9.57 3.28 2.39
N ASN A 262 8.72 2.34 2.79
CA ASN A 262 8.99 0.93 2.54
C ASN A 262 8.27 0.49 1.26
N LEU A 263 9.04 0.10 0.25
CA LEU A 263 8.54 -0.31 -1.06
C LEU A 263 8.93 -1.77 -1.34
N PRO A 264 8.18 -2.74 -0.79
CA PRO A 264 8.40 -4.15 -1.06
C PRO A 264 8.04 -4.48 -2.52
N THR A 265 8.94 -5.17 -3.22
CA THR A 265 8.69 -5.67 -4.58
C THR A 265 9.13 -7.12 -4.69
N SER A 266 8.63 -7.80 -5.71
CA SER A 266 9.15 -9.10 -6.14
C SER A 266 9.98 -9.02 -7.42
N MET A 267 10.37 -7.81 -7.81
CA MET A 267 10.98 -7.57 -9.10
C MET A 267 12.43 -8.06 -9.12
N LYS A 268 12.81 -8.61 -10.27
CA LYS A 268 14.19 -8.94 -10.62
C LYS A 268 14.55 -8.11 -11.84
N VAL A 269 15.62 -7.33 -11.75
CA VAL A 269 16.09 -6.48 -12.84
C VAL A 269 17.53 -6.82 -13.15
N ASP A 270 17.85 -6.97 -14.43
CA ASP A 270 19.23 -7.15 -14.87
C ASP A 270 20.02 -5.84 -14.64
N MET A 271 21.19 -5.94 -13.99
CA MET A 271 21.98 -4.78 -13.63
C MET A 271 22.46 -4.01 -14.88
N SER A 272 22.79 -4.71 -15.97
CA SER A 272 23.21 -4.09 -17.22
C SER A 272 22.06 -3.35 -17.91
N GLN A 273 20.84 -3.91 -17.84
CA GLN A 273 19.62 -3.23 -18.28
C GLN A 273 19.38 -1.96 -17.46
N LEU A 274 19.46 -2.04 -16.13
CA LEU A 274 19.23 -0.90 -15.25
C LEU A 274 20.22 0.26 -15.51
N ILE A 275 21.49 -0.06 -15.75
CA ILE A 275 22.52 0.93 -16.08
C ILE A 275 22.27 1.57 -17.45
N SER A 276 22.00 0.76 -18.47
CA SER A 276 22.01 1.23 -19.87
C SER A 276 20.68 1.79 -20.37
N GLN A 277 19.56 1.25 -19.88
CA GLN A 277 18.20 1.54 -20.34
C GLN A 277 17.28 1.98 -19.21
N GLY A 278 17.54 1.49 -17.99
CA GLY A 278 16.63 1.62 -16.86
C GLY A 278 15.48 0.61 -16.91
N VAL A 279 14.49 0.84 -16.05
CA VAL A 279 13.20 0.17 -16.04
C VAL A 279 12.17 1.14 -16.59
N ASP A 280 11.54 0.75 -17.69
CA ASP A 280 10.63 1.61 -18.44
C ASP A 280 9.44 2.08 -17.60
N ARG A 281 9.08 3.35 -17.79
CA ARG A 281 7.84 3.91 -17.25
C ARG A 281 6.60 3.26 -17.86
N LEU A 282 5.67 2.85 -17.00
CA LEU A 282 4.33 2.42 -17.40
C LEU A 282 3.47 3.61 -17.85
N GLN A 283 2.50 3.35 -18.73
CA GLN A 283 1.60 4.39 -19.21
C GLN A 283 0.71 4.88 -18.05
N THR A 284 0.87 6.13 -17.65
CA THR A 284 0.18 6.72 -16.49
C THR A 284 -0.87 7.76 -16.89
N HIS A 285 -0.85 8.20 -18.14
CA HIS A 285 -1.81 9.11 -18.76
C HIS A 285 -2.52 8.45 -19.94
N ARG A 286 -3.74 8.93 -20.25
CA ARG A 286 -4.57 8.36 -21.31
C ARG A 286 -3.98 8.58 -22.69
N ASP A 287 -3.35 9.73 -22.89
CA ASP A 287 -2.46 9.96 -24.02
C ASP A 287 -1.11 9.30 -23.69
N ASP A 288 -0.71 8.30 -24.47
CA ASP A 288 0.57 7.62 -24.27
C ASP A 288 1.69 8.52 -24.78
N MET A 289 2.50 9.01 -23.83
CA MET A 289 3.63 9.88 -24.12
C MET A 289 4.91 9.06 -24.38
N GLY A 290 4.80 7.72 -24.40
CA GLY A 290 5.90 6.79 -24.57
C GLY A 290 6.51 6.38 -23.22
N THR A 291 7.65 5.67 -23.28
CA THR A 291 8.40 5.24 -22.09
C THR A 291 9.46 6.24 -21.66
N GLN A 292 9.84 7.20 -22.52
CA GLN A 292 10.95 8.12 -22.31
C GLN A 292 10.58 9.61 -22.45
N LEU A 293 9.32 9.92 -22.76
CA LEU A 293 8.86 11.29 -22.97
C LEU A 293 7.62 11.57 -22.14
N PHE A 294 7.64 12.77 -21.57
CA PHE A 294 6.46 13.48 -21.07
C PHE A 294 5.77 14.20 -22.21
#